data_AF-A0AAW0W229-F1
#
_entry.id   AF-A0AAW0W229-F1
#
_cell.length_a   1.000
_cell.length_b   1.000
_cell.length_c   1.000
_cell.angle_alpha   90.00
_cell.angle_beta   90.00
_cell.angle_gamma   90.00
#
_symmetry.space_group_name_H-M   'P 1'
#
loop_
_entity.id
_entity.type
_entity.pdbx_description
1 polymer ?
#
loop_
_entity_poly.entity_id
_entity_poly.type
_entity_poly.pdbx_seq_one_letter_code
_entity_poly.pdbx_strand_id
1 'polypeptide(L)'
;MASTSEGENLPQNIHSITFPPGQDALAWRKLYKPCSSQRLFMPSLLKDVDALVHVDADVVFLALLEELWRHLYATAAKHKDLATGWYNRFANIRIMAD
;
A
#
# COMPACT_ATOMS: atom_id res chain seq x y z
N MET A 1 8.72 22.52 -29.77
CA MET A 1 7.93 23.08 -28.67
C MET A 1 7.25 21.91 -27.95
N ALA A 2 7.90 21.35 -26.95
CA ALA A 2 7.20 20.46 -26.01
C ALA A 2 6.62 21.38 -24.96
N SER A 3 5.29 21.52 -24.97
CA SER A 3 4.54 22.12 -23.87
C SER A 3 4.85 21.30 -22.62
N THR A 4 5.65 21.84 -21.71
CA THR A 4 5.65 21.42 -20.31
C THR A 4 4.23 21.61 -19.80
N SER A 5 3.45 20.53 -19.77
CA SER A 5 2.16 20.51 -19.11
C SER A 5 2.40 20.82 -17.63
N GLU A 6 1.73 21.86 -17.16
CA GLU A 6 1.62 22.17 -15.73
C GLU A 6 1.28 20.89 -14.97
N GLY A 7 1.97 20.67 -13.84
CA GLY A 7 1.91 19.42 -13.08
C GLY A 7 0.47 18.96 -12.89
N GLU A 8 0.14 17.82 -13.50
CA GLU A 8 -1.18 17.23 -13.47
C GLU A 8 -1.60 17.01 -12.00
N ASN A 9 -2.71 17.61 -11.59
CA ASN A 9 -3.18 17.53 -10.21
C ASN A 9 -3.78 16.13 -10.00
N LEU A 10 -2.93 15.19 -9.56
CA LEU A 10 -3.35 13.82 -9.30
C LEU A 10 -4.42 13.83 -8.20
N PRO A 11 -5.56 13.13 -8.36
CA PRO A 11 -6.56 13.02 -7.32
C PRO A 11 -5.95 12.33 -6.08
N GLN A 12 -5.94 13.02 -4.95
CA GLN A 12 -5.32 12.55 -3.72
C GLN A 12 -6.39 12.16 -2.71
N ASN A 13 -6.39 10.90 -2.27
CA ASN A 13 -7.17 10.46 -1.11
C ASN A 13 -6.24 10.35 0.10
N ILE A 14 -6.46 11.23 1.08
CA ILE A 14 -5.66 11.28 2.31
C ILE A 14 -6.32 10.41 3.38
N HIS A 15 -5.60 9.38 3.84
CA HIS A 15 -6.05 8.50 4.92
C HIS A 15 -5.25 8.76 6.20
N SER A 16 -5.95 8.96 7.31
CA SER A 16 -5.30 9.07 8.63
C SER A 16 -4.84 7.70 9.12
N ILE A 17 -3.61 7.64 9.64
CA ILE A 17 -3.03 6.41 10.18
C ILE A 17 -3.42 6.31 11.65
N THR A 18 -4.15 5.26 12.00
CA THR A 18 -4.54 4.95 13.37
C THR A 18 -4.22 3.48 13.68
N PHE A 19 -4.04 3.18 14.96
CA PHE A 19 -3.94 1.78 15.40
C PHE A 19 -5.30 1.08 15.20
N PRO A 20 -5.32 -0.22 14.85
CA PRO A 20 -6.57 -0.94 14.65
C PRO A 20 -7.46 -0.92 15.90
N PRO A 21 -8.79 -0.70 15.74
CA PRO A 21 -9.72 -0.76 16.86
C PRO A 21 -9.78 -2.17 17.44
N GLY A 22 -9.92 -2.28 18.76
CA GLY A 22 -10.01 -3.58 19.47
C GLY A 22 -8.67 -4.23 19.83
N GLN A 23 -7.53 -3.61 19.49
CA GLN A 23 -6.20 -4.01 19.99
C GLN A 23 -5.67 -3.01 21.03
N ASP A 24 -4.69 -3.43 21.82
CA ASP A 24 -4.03 -2.56 22.82
C ASP A 24 -3.16 -1.50 22.13
N ALA A 25 -3.79 -0.38 21.76
CA ALA A 25 -3.11 0.76 21.16
C ALA A 25 -2.00 1.32 22.07
N LEU A 26 -2.08 1.15 23.39
CA LEU A 26 -1.01 1.58 24.30
C LEU A 26 0.20 0.66 24.20
N ALA A 27 0.01 -0.65 24.08
CA ALA A 27 1.10 -1.59 23.82
C ALA A 27 1.78 -1.30 22.48
N TRP A 28 1.01 -1.09 21.41
CA TRP A 28 1.57 -0.77 20.09
C TRP A 28 2.34 0.56 20.06
N ARG A 29 1.83 1.60 20.75
CA ARG A 29 2.53 2.89 20.89
C ARG A 29 3.86 2.79 21.62
N LYS A 30 4.03 1.82 22.53
CA LYS A 30 5.30 1.57 23.21
C LYS A 30 6.33 0.90 22.29
N LEU A 31 5.88 0.07 21.37
CA LEU A 31 6.74 -0.69 20.46
C LEU A 31 7.10 0.09 19.19
N TYR A 32 6.16 0.88 18.64
CA TYR A 32 6.30 1.54 17.36
C TYR A 32 5.72 2.96 17.36
N LYS A 33 6.39 3.88 16.65
CA LYS A 33 5.79 5.18 16.29
C LYS A 33 4.69 4.96 15.24
N PRO A 34 3.68 5.86 15.15
CA PRO A 34 2.60 5.76 14.16
C PRO A 34 3.08 5.60 12.70
N CYS A 35 4.14 6.32 12.31
CA CYS A 35 4.73 6.21 10.98
C CYS A 35 5.31 4.81 10.71
N SER A 36 6.06 4.25 11.67
CA SER A 36 6.67 2.93 11.56
C SER A 36 5.62 1.80 11.55
N SER A 37 4.42 2.08 12.05
CA SER A 37 3.30 1.13 12.09
C SER A 37 2.36 1.26 10.89
N GLN A 38 2.54 2.26 10.02
CA GLN A 38 1.75 2.43 8.80
C GLN A 38 1.77 1.15 7.97
N ARG A 39 2.97 0.62 7.69
CA ARG A 39 3.14 -0.62 6.92
C ARG A 39 2.54 -1.84 7.62
N LEU A 40 2.42 -1.86 8.95
CA LEU A 40 1.84 -2.99 9.68
C LEU A 40 0.30 -3.04 9.55
N PHE A 41 -0.34 -1.87 9.43
CA PHE A 41 -1.81 -1.77 9.53
C PHE A 41 -2.51 -1.39 8.21
N MET A 42 -1.77 -1.29 7.11
CA MET A 42 -2.34 -0.98 5.79
C MET A 42 -3.59 -1.80 5.44
N PRO A 43 -3.62 -3.13 5.62
CA PRO A 43 -4.81 -3.93 5.29
C PRO A 43 -6.03 -3.62 6.17
N SER A 44 -5.82 -3.14 7.39
CA SER A 44 -6.91 -2.75 8.29
C SER A 44 -7.44 -1.34 8.01
N LEU A 45 -6.59 -0.47 7.44
CA LEU A 45 -6.90 0.91 7.10
C LEU A 45 -7.56 1.05 5.72
N LEU A 46 -7.19 0.19 4.76
CA LEU A 46 -7.61 0.27 3.36
C LEU A 46 -8.52 -0.93 3.01
N LYS A 47 -9.69 -0.99 3.64
CA LYS A 47 -10.62 -2.13 3.51
C LYS A 47 -11.27 -2.26 2.13
N ASP A 48 -11.40 -1.14 1.42
CA ASP A 48 -12.08 -1.05 0.13
C ASP A 48 -11.07 -0.96 -1.03
N VAL A 49 -9.83 -1.37 -0.81
CA VAL A 49 -8.75 -1.35 -1.80
C VAL A 49 -8.23 -2.77 -2.03
N ASP A 50 -8.48 -3.31 -3.24
CA ASP A 50 -8.14 -4.70 -3.57
C ASP A 50 -6.63 -4.91 -3.76
N ALA A 51 -5.96 -3.91 -4.32
CA ALA A 51 -4.53 -3.92 -4.56
C ALA A 51 -3.97 -2.49 -4.49
N LEU A 52 -2.71 -2.37 -4.09
CA LEU A 52 -2.00 -1.10 -4.06
C LEU A 52 -0.50 -1.32 -4.27
N VAL A 53 0.18 -0.26 -4.70
CA VAL A 53 1.65 -0.18 -4.70
C VAL A 53 2.05 0.82 -3.61
N HIS A 54 2.73 0.32 -2.58
CA HIS A 54 3.29 1.15 -1.53
C HIS A 54 4.76 1.44 -1.86
N VAL A 55 5.14 2.72 -1.85
CA VAL A 55 6.52 3.17 -2.06
C VAL A 55 6.94 4.10 -0.93
N ASP A 56 8.25 4.11 -0.65
CA ASP A 56 8.84 5.06 0.29
C ASP A 56 8.83 6.48 -0.29
N ALA A 57 8.91 7.48 0.58
CA ALA A 57 8.81 8.89 0.20
C ALA A 57 10.03 9.40 -0.60
N ASP A 58 11.13 8.64 -0.63
CA ASP A 58 12.36 8.91 -1.36
C ASP A 58 12.45 8.14 -2.69
N VAL A 59 11.37 7.50 -3.13
CA VAL A 59 11.29 6.82 -4.42
C VAL A 59 10.90 7.80 -5.52
N VAL A 60 11.70 7.81 -6.60
CA VAL A 60 11.41 8.56 -7.82
C VAL A 60 11.08 7.59 -8.95
N PHE A 61 9.93 7.77 -9.59
CA PHE A 61 9.54 6.98 -10.76
C PHE A 61 10.17 7.57 -12.03
N LEU A 62 10.85 6.72 -12.81
CA LEU A 62 11.47 7.11 -14.09
C LEU A 62 10.59 6.80 -15.31
N ALA A 63 9.47 6.12 -15.09
CA ALA A 63 8.51 5.70 -16.10
C ALA A 63 7.08 5.90 -15.58
N LEU A 64 6.10 5.74 -16.47
CA LEU A 64 4.69 5.90 -16.13
C LEU A 64 4.26 4.87 -15.08
N LEU A 65 3.60 5.35 -14.02
CA LEU A 65 3.12 4.51 -12.92
C LEU A 65 2.14 3.43 -13.41
N GLU A 66 1.33 3.72 -14.43
CA GLU A 66 0.39 2.77 -15.02
C GLU A 66 1.07 1.54 -15.64
N GLU A 67 2.22 1.73 -16.28
CA GLU A 67 2.99 0.64 -16.88
C GLU A 67 3.59 -0.25 -15.79
N LEU A 68 4.13 0.37 -14.74
CA LEU A 68 4.63 -0.35 -13.57
C LEU A 68 3.50 -1.14 -12.89
N TRP A 69 2.35 -0.51 -12.67
CA TRP A 69 1.16 -1.12 -12.08
C TRP A 69 0.74 -2.37 -12.86
N ARG A 70 0.60 -2.28 -14.19
CA ARG A 70 0.22 -3.41 -15.04
C ARG A 70 1.17 -4.59 -14.89
N HIS A 71 2.48 -4.34 -14.84
CA HIS A 71 3.48 -5.40 -14.67
C HIS A 71 3.41 -6.03 -13.28
N LEU A 72 3.32 -5.20 -12.22
CA LEU A 72 3.28 -5.67 -10.84
C LEU A 72 1.99 -6.44 -10.55
N TYR A 73 0.85 -5.92 -10.96
CA TYR A 73 -0.46 -6.56 -10.76
C TYR A 73 -0.53 -7.91 -11.49
N ALA A 74 -0.11 -7.96 -12.77
CA ALA A 74 -0.09 -9.21 -13.53
C ALA A 74 0.85 -10.25 -12.92
N THR A 75 1.96 -9.82 -12.32
CA THR A 75 2.93 -10.72 -11.66
C THR A 75 2.39 -11.21 -10.32
N ALA A 76 1.80 -10.32 -9.51
CA ALA A 76 1.18 -10.65 -8.23
C ALA A 76 -0.01 -11.61 -8.40
N ALA A 77 -0.86 -11.38 -9.40
CA ALA A 77 -2.00 -12.25 -9.69
C ALA A 77 -1.59 -13.68 -10.09
N LYS A 78 -0.42 -13.83 -10.74
CA LYS A 78 0.16 -15.13 -11.09
C LYS A 78 0.75 -15.84 -9.87
N HIS A 79 1.43 -15.10 -9.01
CA HIS A 79 2.00 -15.63 -7.77
C HIS A 79 0.93 -15.67 -6.66
N LYS A 80 0.01 -16.64 -6.75
CA LYS A 80 -0.97 -16.96 -5.69
C LYS A 80 -0.37 -17.67 -4.47
N ASP A 81 0.96 -17.64 -4.30
CA ASP A 81 1.58 -18.26 -3.15
C ASP A 81 1.33 -17.39 -1.90
N LEU A 82 0.21 -17.67 -1.25
CA LEU A 82 -0.22 -17.01 -0.04
C LEU A 82 0.81 -17.16 1.10
N ALA A 83 1.80 -18.05 1.03
CA ALA A 83 2.73 -18.27 2.13
C ALA A 83 3.96 -17.35 2.14
N THR A 84 4.27 -16.64 1.05
CA THR A 84 5.57 -15.95 0.89
C THR A 84 5.56 -14.45 1.23
N GLY A 85 4.38 -13.84 1.41
CA GLY A 85 4.24 -12.42 1.72
C GLY A 85 4.36 -12.10 3.21
N TRP A 86 5.06 -11.01 3.56
CA TRP A 86 5.09 -10.49 4.94
C TRP A 86 3.68 -10.24 5.47
N TYR A 87 2.79 -9.75 4.60
CA TYR A 87 1.40 -9.51 4.96
C TYR A 87 0.60 -10.78 5.18
N ASN A 88 0.67 -11.81 4.33
CA ASN A 88 -0.14 -13.01 4.53
C ASN A 88 0.16 -13.75 5.86
N ARG A 89 1.33 -13.51 6.46
CA ARG A 89 1.68 -14.03 7.79
C ARG A 89 1.10 -13.21 8.95
N PHE A 90 0.76 -11.94 8.74
CA PHE A 90 0.36 -11.00 9.80
C PHE A 90 -0.95 -10.22 9.52
N ALA A 91 -1.51 -10.36 8.32
CA ALA A 91 -2.69 -9.67 7.82
C ALA A 91 -3.40 -10.57 6.79
N ASN A 92 -4.71 -10.73 6.96
CA ASN A 92 -5.55 -11.47 6.00
C ASN A 92 -5.75 -10.62 4.73
N ILE A 93 -4.78 -10.64 3.81
CA ILE A 93 -4.95 -10.10 2.46
C ILE A 93 -5.38 -11.24 1.55
N ARG A 94 -6.58 -11.13 0.98
CA ARG A 94 -7.07 -12.04 -0.05
C ARG A 94 -6.93 -11.31 -1.38
N ILE A 95 -5.93 -11.69 -2.18
CA ILE A 95 -5.83 -11.19 -3.56
C ILE A 95 -6.96 -11.87 -4.35
N MET A 96 -8.07 -11.17 -4.52
CA MET A 96 -9.10 -11.54 -5.49
C MET A 96 -8.66 -10.99 -6.84
N ALA A 97 -8.30 -11.90 -7.74
CA ALA A 97 -8.13 -11.60 -9.15
C ALA A 97 -9.24 -12.37 -9.86
N ASP A 98 -10.30 -11.65 -10.22
CA ASP A 98 -11.33 -12.10 -11.16
C ASP A 98 -11.19 -11.30 -12.45
#